data_AF-K3XLL2-F1
#
_entry.id   AF-K3XLL2-F1
#
_cell.length_a   1.000
_cell.length_b   1.000
_cell.length_c   1.000
_cell.angle_alpha   90.00
_cell.angle_beta   90.00
_cell.angle_gamma   90.00
#
_symmetry.space_group_name_H-M   'P 1'
#
loop_
_entity.id
_entity.type
_entity.pdbx_description
1 polymer ?
#
loop_
_entity_poly.entity_id
_entity_poly.type
_entity_poly.pdbx_seq_one_letter_code
_entity_poly.pdbx_strand_id
1 'polypeptide(L)'
;MSSLYDISCFAAGVAGNIFALALFLSPVPTFKRVVKAKSTERFDGLPYLLSLLNCCICLWYGLPWVSDGGRTLVATVNGTGALFQLAYISLFIFYADSRSTRLKITGILLLEVFVFAFVAHASIAFLDQPARQLFIGGVSMASLISMFASPLAVMGLVIRTECVEFMPFYLSLSTFLMSASFTMYGLLLRDFFIYVPNGIGVILGAMQLVLYAYYSRKWKSSEPSAPLLA
;
A
#
# COMPACT_ATOMS: atom_id res chain seq x y z
N MET A 1 11.38 -31.82 -7.38
CA MET A 1 10.62 -30.92 -6.47
C MET A 1 10.61 -29.45 -6.96
N SER A 2 10.93 -29.16 -8.23
CA SER A 2 11.04 -27.79 -8.76
C SER A 2 9.73 -27.22 -9.30
N SER A 3 9.01 -27.94 -10.19
CA SER A 3 7.86 -27.35 -10.90
C SER A 3 6.68 -26.93 -10.00
N LEU A 4 6.23 -27.76 -9.05
CA LEU A 4 5.11 -27.41 -8.16
C LEU A 4 5.45 -26.22 -7.25
N TYR A 5 6.71 -26.12 -6.83
CA TYR A 5 7.19 -25.03 -5.99
C TYR A 5 7.20 -23.70 -6.74
N ASP A 6 7.72 -23.71 -7.96
CA ASP A 6 7.76 -22.52 -8.83
C ASP A 6 6.34 -22.05 -9.16
N ILE A 7 5.44 -23.00 -9.48
CA ILE A 7 4.01 -22.72 -9.68
C ILE A 7 3.38 -22.11 -8.41
N SER A 8 3.70 -22.63 -7.22
CA SER A 8 3.17 -22.11 -5.95
C SER A 8 3.66 -20.68 -5.67
N CYS A 9 4.94 -20.39 -5.93
CA CYS A 9 5.50 -19.04 -5.81
C CYS A 9 4.80 -18.07 -6.75
N PHE A 10 4.64 -18.47 -8.01
CA PHE A 10 3.96 -17.66 -9.02
C PHE A 10 2.50 -17.41 -8.64
N ALA A 11 1.77 -18.45 -8.24
CA ALA A 11 0.37 -18.34 -7.82
C ALA A 11 0.20 -17.40 -6.62
N ALA A 12 1.07 -17.52 -5.60
CA ALA A 12 1.04 -16.64 -4.43
C ALA A 12 1.29 -15.17 -4.82
N GLY A 13 2.32 -14.89 -5.62
CA GLY A 13 2.59 -13.52 -6.03
C GLY A 13 1.53 -12.94 -6.96
N VAL A 14 0.94 -13.74 -7.87
CA VAL A 14 -0.16 -13.30 -8.75
C VAL A 14 -1.40 -12.97 -7.94
N ALA A 15 -1.77 -13.81 -6.97
CA ALA A 15 -2.87 -13.54 -6.07
C ALA A 15 -2.65 -12.21 -5.30
N GLY A 16 -1.44 -11.99 -4.78
CA GLY A 16 -1.06 -10.74 -4.13
C GLY A 16 -1.22 -9.52 -5.05
N ASN A 17 -0.77 -9.63 -6.32
CA ASN A 17 -0.92 -8.57 -7.33
C ASN A 17 -2.41 -8.26 -7.60
N ILE A 18 -3.26 -9.27 -7.73
CA ILE A 18 -4.70 -9.10 -7.98
C ILE A 18 -5.37 -8.38 -6.81
N PHE A 19 -5.13 -8.84 -5.56
CA PHE A 19 -5.74 -8.22 -4.38
C PHE A 19 -5.22 -6.79 -4.12
N ALA A 20 -3.98 -6.48 -4.53
CA ALA A 20 -3.44 -5.13 -4.44
C ALA A 20 -4.21 -4.10 -5.29
N LEU A 21 -4.83 -4.52 -6.40
CA LEU A 21 -5.62 -3.63 -7.25
C LEU A 21 -6.77 -2.97 -6.49
N ALA A 22 -7.42 -3.67 -5.56
CA ALA A 22 -8.48 -3.09 -4.74
C ALA A 22 -7.96 -1.94 -3.87
N LEU A 23 -6.74 -2.07 -3.33
CA LEU A 23 -6.10 -1.03 -2.53
C LEU A 23 -5.74 0.17 -3.40
N PHE A 24 -5.17 -0.07 -4.59
CA PHE A 24 -4.82 1.00 -5.53
C PHE A 24 -6.03 1.71 -6.09
N LEU A 25 -7.16 1.03 -6.25
CA LEU A 25 -8.43 1.61 -6.71
C LEU A 25 -9.22 2.29 -5.57
N SER A 26 -8.87 2.06 -4.31
CA SER A 26 -9.58 2.63 -3.15
C SER A 26 -9.69 4.17 -3.17
N PRO A 27 -8.71 4.95 -3.68
CA PRO A 27 -8.83 6.41 -3.75
C PRO A 27 -9.61 6.92 -4.98
N VAL A 28 -10.01 6.06 -5.93
CA VAL A 28 -10.72 6.49 -7.15
C VAL A 28 -11.99 7.29 -6.84
N PRO A 29 -12.87 6.89 -5.92
CA PRO A 29 -14.05 7.68 -5.58
C PRO A 29 -13.69 9.08 -5.04
N THR A 30 -12.64 9.15 -4.23
CA THR A 30 -12.11 10.42 -3.70
C THR A 30 -11.63 11.32 -4.84
N PHE A 31 -10.84 10.80 -5.78
CA PHE A 31 -10.37 11.60 -6.91
C PHE A 31 -11.47 11.95 -7.92
N LYS A 32 -12.50 11.11 -8.08
CA LYS A 32 -13.70 11.49 -8.85
C LYS A 32 -14.37 12.73 -8.25
N ARG A 33 -14.43 12.84 -6.91
CA ARG A 33 -14.93 14.04 -6.22
C ARG A 33 -14.02 15.25 -6.47
N VAL A 34 -12.71 15.09 -6.33
CA VAL A 34 -11.73 16.17 -6.62
C VAL A 34 -11.88 16.72 -8.04
N VAL A 35 -11.97 15.83 -9.05
CA VAL A 35 -12.14 16.22 -10.45
C VAL A 35 -13.48 16.95 -10.67
N LYS A 36 -14.57 16.44 -10.08
CA LYS A 36 -15.91 17.04 -10.20
C LYS A 36 -15.97 18.42 -9.51
N ALA A 37 -15.37 18.55 -8.34
CA ALA A 37 -15.31 19.79 -7.58
C ALA A 37 -14.28 20.79 -8.16
N LYS A 38 -13.34 20.31 -8.99
CA LYS A 38 -12.15 21.04 -9.45
C LYS A 38 -11.35 21.66 -8.30
N SER A 39 -11.32 20.95 -7.18
CA SER A 39 -10.78 21.41 -5.90
C SER A 39 -10.30 20.21 -5.10
N THR A 40 -9.15 20.35 -4.43
CA THR A 40 -8.66 19.36 -3.47
C THR A 40 -9.46 19.36 -2.16
N GLU A 41 -10.36 20.32 -1.99
CA GLU A 41 -11.19 20.53 -0.81
C GLU A 41 -10.38 20.50 0.49
N ARG A 42 -10.50 19.41 1.26
CA ARG A 42 -9.75 19.18 2.51
C ARG A 42 -8.92 17.90 2.46
N PHE A 43 -8.77 17.30 1.27
CA PHE A 43 -7.98 16.09 1.11
C PHE A 43 -6.49 16.40 1.21
N ASP A 44 -5.75 15.54 1.92
CA ASP A 44 -4.31 15.64 2.03
C ASP A 44 -3.64 14.83 0.90
N GLY A 45 -2.63 15.41 0.27
CA GLY A 45 -1.82 14.79 -0.78
C GLY A 45 -0.72 13.88 -0.25
N LEU A 46 -0.35 14.03 1.03
CA LEU A 46 0.77 13.30 1.65
C LEU A 46 0.65 11.77 1.59
N PRO A 47 -0.51 11.14 1.83
CA PRO A 47 -0.63 9.68 1.75
C PRO A 47 -0.22 9.11 0.38
N TYR A 48 -0.46 9.85 -0.70
CA TYR A 48 -0.12 9.41 -2.07
C TYR A 48 1.38 9.51 -2.33
N LEU A 49 2.04 10.57 -1.83
CA LEU A 49 3.50 10.75 -1.89
C LEU A 49 4.23 9.64 -1.12
N LEU A 50 3.82 9.40 0.13
CA LEU A 50 4.40 8.32 0.95
C LEU A 50 4.19 6.94 0.31
N SER A 51 3.00 6.70 -0.25
CA SER A 51 2.71 5.46 -0.97
C SER A 51 3.55 5.31 -2.23
N LEU A 52 3.80 6.40 -2.96
CA LEU A 52 4.66 6.41 -4.15
C LEU A 52 6.09 6.04 -3.77
N LEU A 53 6.67 6.70 -2.75
CA LEU A 53 8.02 6.41 -2.28
C LEU A 53 8.15 4.94 -1.86
N ASN A 54 7.19 4.42 -1.09
CA ASN A 54 7.16 3.01 -0.72
C ASN A 54 7.12 2.09 -1.94
N CYS A 55 6.25 2.39 -2.92
CA CYS A 55 6.18 1.62 -4.16
C CYS A 55 7.51 1.66 -4.92
N CYS A 56 8.17 2.82 -5.05
CA CYS A 56 9.44 2.93 -5.74
C CYS A 56 10.55 2.10 -5.06
N ILE A 57 10.65 2.13 -3.73
CA ILE A 57 11.64 1.36 -2.97
C ILE A 57 11.39 -0.14 -3.12
N CYS A 58 10.14 -0.59 -2.93
CA CYS A 58 9.77 -2.01 -3.07
C CYS A 58 9.90 -2.51 -4.52
N LEU A 59 9.60 -1.64 -5.51
CA LEU A 59 9.86 -1.91 -6.91
C LEU A 59 11.36 -2.14 -7.15
N TRP A 60 12.20 -1.24 -6.64
CA TRP A 60 13.65 -1.36 -6.76
C TRP A 60 14.15 -2.68 -6.16
N TYR A 61 13.66 -3.04 -4.98
CA TYR A 61 13.97 -4.32 -4.34
C TYR A 61 13.60 -5.54 -5.21
N GLY A 62 12.46 -5.49 -5.91
CA GLY A 62 11.98 -6.60 -6.74
C GLY A 62 12.72 -6.78 -8.08
N LEU A 63 13.60 -5.85 -8.46
CA LEU A 63 14.33 -5.91 -9.73
C LEU A 63 15.50 -6.91 -9.68
N PRO A 64 15.77 -7.64 -10.77
CA PRO A 64 16.69 -8.78 -10.77
C PRO A 64 18.16 -8.41 -10.55
N TRP A 65 18.54 -7.15 -10.79
CA TRP A 65 19.89 -6.66 -10.49
C TRP A 65 20.05 -6.22 -9.03
N VAL A 66 18.96 -5.99 -8.29
CA VAL A 66 19.00 -5.59 -6.87
C VAL A 66 18.85 -6.78 -5.95
N SER A 67 17.94 -7.69 -6.26
CA SER A 67 17.77 -8.94 -5.53
C SER A 67 17.87 -10.11 -6.49
N ASP A 68 18.58 -11.16 -6.09
CA ASP A 68 18.80 -12.33 -6.94
C ASP A 68 17.46 -12.87 -7.45
N GLY A 69 17.43 -13.28 -8.73
CA GLY A 69 16.22 -13.53 -9.50
C GLY A 69 15.16 -14.36 -8.77
N GLY A 70 13.89 -13.95 -8.89
CA GLY A 70 12.75 -14.66 -8.29
C GLY A 70 11.70 -13.76 -7.61
N ARG A 71 11.98 -12.47 -7.43
CA ARG A 71 11.13 -11.47 -6.73
C ARG A 71 10.36 -10.54 -7.67
N THR A 72 10.28 -10.87 -8.95
CA THR A 72 9.69 -10.01 -9.98
C THR A 72 8.23 -9.66 -9.70
N LEU A 73 7.48 -10.50 -8.98
CA LEU A 73 6.09 -10.20 -8.63
C LEU A 73 5.95 -9.11 -7.55
N VAL A 74 7.02 -8.84 -6.79
CA VAL A 74 7.11 -7.61 -5.96
C VAL A 74 7.34 -6.40 -6.84
N ALA A 75 8.18 -6.52 -7.88
CA ALA A 75 8.38 -5.43 -8.83
C ALA A 75 7.09 -5.08 -9.59
N THR A 76 6.33 -6.07 -10.07
CA THR A 76 5.08 -5.82 -10.81
C THR A 76 4.05 -5.09 -9.95
N VAL A 77 3.78 -5.57 -8.73
CA VAL A 77 2.73 -4.97 -7.88
C VAL A 77 3.07 -3.53 -7.51
N ASN A 78 4.33 -3.27 -7.20
CA ASN A 78 4.79 -1.95 -6.79
C ASN A 78 4.96 -1.01 -7.98
N GLY A 79 5.33 -1.53 -9.16
CA GLY A 79 5.31 -0.77 -10.41
C GLY A 79 3.89 -0.32 -10.75
N THR A 80 2.90 -1.21 -10.67
CA THR A 80 1.49 -0.87 -10.82
C THR A 80 1.07 0.17 -9.78
N GLY A 81 1.41 -0.05 -8.51
CA GLY A 81 1.12 0.89 -7.42
C GLY A 81 1.69 2.29 -7.69
N ALA A 82 2.96 2.38 -8.07
CA ALA A 82 3.62 3.64 -8.40
C ALA A 82 2.90 4.40 -9.54
N LEU A 83 2.43 3.69 -10.57
CA LEU A 83 1.65 4.31 -11.65
C LEU A 83 0.32 4.91 -11.14
N PHE A 84 -0.40 4.18 -10.28
CA PHE A 84 -1.62 4.71 -9.65
C PHE A 84 -1.30 5.94 -8.77
N GLN A 85 -0.26 5.87 -7.94
CA GLN A 85 0.11 6.99 -7.06
C GLN A 85 0.55 8.21 -7.87
N LEU A 86 1.33 8.05 -8.94
CA LEU A 86 1.69 9.13 -9.85
C LEU A 86 0.46 9.77 -10.50
N ALA A 87 -0.52 8.97 -10.93
CA ALA A 87 -1.77 9.49 -11.48
C ALA A 87 -2.54 10.31 -10.44
N TYR A 88 -2.67 9.80 -9.21
CA TYR A 88 -3.32 10.51 -8.11
C TYR A 88 -2.62 11.82 -7.75
N ILE A 89 -1.30 11.81 -7.60
CA ILE A 89 -0.50 13.00 -7.31
C ILE A 89 -0.64 14.02 -8.45
N SER A 90 -0.63 13.57 -9.71
CA SER A 90 -0.80 14.45 -10.87
C SER A 90 -2.16 15.16 -10.85
N LEU A 91 -3.24 14.41 -10.60
CA LEU A 91 -4.57 14.98 -10.44
C LEU A 91 -4.63 15.94 -9.24
N PHE A 92 -4.02 15.58 -8.12
CA PHE A 92 -3.98 16.41 -6.91
C PHE A 92 -3.28 17.75 -7.17
N ILE A 93 -2.11 17.73 -7.83
CA ILE A 93 -1.35 18.93 -8.20
C ILE A 93 -2.16 19.80 -9.16
N PHE A 94 -2.85 19.20 -10.13
CA PHE A 94 -3.63 19.93 -11.13
C PHE A 94 -4.84 20.65 -10.52
N TYR A 95 -5.55 19.99 -9.60
CA TYR A 95 -6.75 20.53 -8.94
C TYR A 95 -6.49 21.18 -7.57
N ALA A 96 -5.22 21.41 -7.20
CA ALA A 96 -4.85 21.98 -5.92
C ALA A 96 -5.44 23.38 -5.70
N ASP A 97 -6.08 23.59 -4.54
CA ASP A 97 -6.81 24.83 -4.23
C ASP A 97 -5.93 26.07 -4.10
N SER A 98 -4.65 25.88 -3.75
CA SER A 98 -3.71 26.97 -3.56
C SER A 98 -2.37 26.71 -4.23
N ARG A 99 -1.74 27.79 -4.71
CA ARG A 99 -0.38 27.73 -5.24
C ARG A 99 0.61 27.18 -4.20
N SER A 100 0.39 27.47 -2.92
CA SER A 100 1.23 26.96 -1.83
C SER A 100 1.13 25.44 -1.70
N THR A 101 -0.08 24.89 -1.66
CA THR A 101 -0.31 23.43 -1.64
C THR A 101 0.32 22.77 -2.87
N ARG A 102 0.10 23.34 -4.06
CA ARG A 102 0.67 22.82 -5.31
C ARG A 102 2.19 22.77 -5.25
N LEU A 103 2.84 23.89 -4.89
CA LEU A 103 4.30 23.97 -4.80
C LEU A 103 4.86 23.04 -3.72
N LYS A 104 4.19 22.91 -2.57
CA LYS A 104 4.59 21.98 -1.50
C LYS A 104 4.58 20.53 -1.99
N ILE A 105 3.47 20.08 -2.58
CA ILE A 105 3.34 18.69 -3.06
C ILE A 105 4.31 18.42 -4.21
N THR A 106 4.45 19.34 -5.17
CA THR A 106 5.44 19.21 -6.25
C THR A 106 6.87 19.19 -5.71
N GLY A 107 7.20 20.04 -4.73
CA GLY A 107 8.52 20.07 -4.11
C GLY A 107 8.87 18.77 -3.39
N ILE A 108 7.92 18.20 -2.63
CA ILE A 108 8.10 16.90 -1.97
C ILE A 108 8.27 15.79 -3.02
N LEU A 109 7.44 15.77 -4.08
CA LEU A 109 7.57 14.79 -5.16
C LEU A 109 8.97 14.83 -5.82
N LEU A 110 9.47 16.03 -6.15
CA LEU A 110 10.79 16.18 -6.75
C LEU A 110 11.90 15.73 -5.79
N LEU A 111 11.75 16.02 -4.49
CA LEU A 111 12.66 15.54 -3.46
C LEU A 111 12.65 14.01 -3.36
N GLU A 112 11.48 13.39 -3.34
CA GLU A 112 11.32 11.93 -3.31
C GLU A 112 11.98 11.26 -4.52
N VAL A 113 11.73 11.78 -5.72
CA VAL A 113 12.34 11.28 -6.96
C VAL A 113 13.87 11.41 -6.91
N PHE A 114 14.38 12.57 -6.46
CA PHE A 114 15.82 12.80 -6.33
C PHE A 114 16.45 11.86 -5.31
N VAL A 115 15.88 11.74 -4.10
CA VAL A 115 16.39 10.87 -3.04
C VAL A 115 16.33 9.41 -3.47
N PHE A 116 15.23 8.97 -4.08
CA PHE A 116 15.11 7.61 -4.60
C PHE A 116 16.15 7.33 -5.68
N ALA A 117 16.31 8.21 -6.67
CA ALA A 117 17.30 8.06 -7.73
C ALA A 117 18.73 8.00 -7.17
N PHE A 118 19.05 8.86 -6.20
CA PHE A 118 20.33 8.86 -5.52
C PHE A 118 20.59 7.54 -4.79
N VAL A 119 19.64 7.07 -3.97
CA VAL A 119 19.76 5.80 -3.23
C VAL A 119 19.86 4.61 -4.19
N ALA A 120 19.04 4.57 -5.23
CA ALA A 120 19.06 3.53 -6.24
C ALA A 120 20.41 3.47 -6.96
N HIS A 121 20.93 4.63 -7.42
CA HIS A 121 22.24 4.72 -8.06
C HIS A 121 23.37 4.32 -7.10
N ALA A 122 23.38 4.89 -5.88
CA ALA A 122 24.39 4.57 -4.87
C ALA A 122 24.40 3.08 -4.52
N SER A 123 23.22 2.43 -4.45
CA SER A 123 23.12 1.00 -4.17
C SER A 123 23.79 0.15 -5.24
N ILE A 124 23.75 0.55 -6.52
CA ILE A 124 24.43 -0.16 -7.60
C ILE A 124 25.92 0.19 -7.63
N ALA A 125 26.25 1.47 -7.45
CA ALA A 125 27.61 1.98 -7.60
C ALA A 125 28.54 1.55 -6.45
N PHE A 126 28.02 1.38 -5.24
CA PHE A 126 28.83 1.16 -4.04
C PHE A 126 28.59 -0.17 -3.32
N LEU A 127 27.56 -0.94 -3.69
CA LEU A 127 27.24 -2.21 -3.02
C LEU A 127 27.18 -3.37 -4.03
N ASP A 128 27.97 -4.41 -3.75
CA ASP A 128 27.89 -5.70 -4.43
C ASP A 128 26.93 -6.66 -3.74
N GLN A 129 26.56 -7.75 -4.42
CA GLN A 129 25.78 -8.82 -3.79
C GLN A 129 26.65 -9.60 -2.77
N PRO A 130 26.08 -10.02 -1.62
CA PRO A 130 24.68 -9.90 -1.18
C PRO A 130 24.35 -8.60 -0.42
N ALA A 131 25.33 -7.71 -0.19
CA ALA A 131 25.17 -6.51 0.62
C ALA A 131 24.11 -5.56 0.02
N ARG A 132 24.05 -5.44 -1.30
CA ARG A 132 23.03 -4.65 -2.01
C ARG A 132 21.60 -5.12 -1.70
N GLN A 133 21.34 -6.43 -1.79
CA GLN A 133 20.04 -6.99 -1.46
C GLN A 133 19.68 -6.79 0.01
N LEU A 134 20.63 -6.95 0.94
CA LEU A 134 20.39 -6.72 2.37
C LEU A 134 20.05 -5.26 2.68
N PHE A 135 20.80 -4.32 2.09
CA PHE A 135 20.59 -2.89 2.29
C PHE A 135 19.22 -2.45 1.75
N ILE A 136 18.93 -2.73 0.48
CA ILE A 136 17.66 -2.33 -0.12
C ILE A 136 16.48 -3.08 0.49
N GLY A 137 16.66 -4.37 0.83
CA GLY A 137 15.64 -5.15 1.54
C GLY A 137 15.29 -4.54 2.90
N GLY A 138 16.30 -4.11 3.67
CA GLY A 138 16.10 -3.43 4.94
C GLY A 138 15.32 -2.11 4.79
N VAL A 139 15.71 -1.28 3.82
CA VAL A 139 15.00 -0.02 3.51
C VAL A 139 13.57 -0.28 3.05
N SER A 140 13.36 -1.27 2.18
CA SER A 140 12.05 -1.68 1.69
C SER A 140 11.14 -2.17 2.82
N MET A 141 11.66 -2.99 3.72
CA MET A 141 10.92 -3.49 4.87
C MET A 141 10.54 -2.37 5.83
N ALA A 142 11.47 -1.47 6.16
CA ALA A 142 11.20 -0.32 7.03
C ALA A 142 10.14 0.61 6.43
N SER A 143 10.24 0.89 5.12
CA SER A 143 9.24 1.66 4.38
C SER A 143 7.86 1.00 4.47
N LEU A 144 7.75 -0.31 4.22
CA LEU A 144 6.47 -1.02 4.24
C LEU A 144 5.85 -1.05 5.64
N ILE A 145 6.66 -1.24 6.69
CA ILE A 145 6.20 -1.18 8.08
C ILE A 145 5.66 0.22 8.43
N SER A 146 6.30 1.28 7.95
CA SER A 146 5.83 2.65 8.20
C SER A 146 4.42 2.91 7.65
N MET A 147 4.06 2.25 6.54
CA MET A 147 2.73 2.38 5.92
C MET A 147 1.61 1.81 6.80
N PHE A 148 1.93 0.95 7.77
CA PHE A 148 0.94 0.40 8.72
C PHE A 148 0.45 1.41 9.76
N ALA A 149 1.08 2.58 9.88
CA ALA A 149 0.58 3.65 10.74
C ALA A 149 -0.85 4.08 10.36
N SER A 150 -1.17 4.14 9.07
CA SER A 150 -2.49 4.52 8.56
C SER A 150 -3.60 3.55 8.97
N PRO A 151 -3.54 2.23 8.65
CA PRO A 151 -4.58 1.29 9.06
C PRO A 151 -4.70 1.18 10.59
N LEU A 152 -3.61 1.33 11.35
CA LEU A 152 -3.66 1.34 12.81
C LEU A 152 -4.40 2.57 13.36
N ALA A 153 -4.18 3.75 12.77
CA ALA A 153 -4.92 4.96 13.11
C ALA A 153 -6.43 4.81 12.81
N VAL A 154 -6.78 4.22 11.67
CA VAL A 154 -8.19 3.94 11.33
C VAL A 154 -8.82 2.95 12.31
N MET A 155 -8.11 1.89 12.71
CA MET A 155 -8.58 0.98 13.76
C MET A 155 -8.86 1.71 15.08
N GLY A 156 -7.93 2.58 15.51
CA GLY A 156 -8.11 3.41 16.70
C GLY A 156 -9.32 4.34 16.59
N LEU A 157 -9.58 4.89 15.39
CA LEU A 157 -10.76 5.70 15.12
C LEU A 157 -12.04 4.87 15.27
N VAL A 158 -12.13 3.69 14.65
CA VAL A 158 -13.29 2.79 14.76
C VAL A 158 -13.59 2.43 16.22
N ILE A 159 -12.56 2.16 17.02
CA ILE A 159 -12.74 1.83 18.45
C ILE A 159 -13.31 3.03 19.23
N ARG A 160 -12.88 4.24 18.92
CA ARG A 160 -13.32 5.47 19.61
C ARG A 160 -14.70 5.95 19.16
N THR A 161 -15.01 5.84 17.87
CA THR A 161 -16.27 6.33 17.29
C THR A 161 -17.35 5.26 17.24
N GLU A 162 -16.99 4.00 17.48
CA GLU A 162 -17.83 2.82 17.31
C GLU A 162 -18.48 2.71 15.91
N CYS A 163 -17.89 3.38 14.92
CA CYS A 163 -18.40 3.49 13.56
C CYS A 163 -17.39 2.93 12.55
N VAL A 164 -17.87 2.10 11.62
CA VAL A 164 -17.05 1.41 10.60
C VAL A 164 -17.01 2.13 9.25
N GLU A 165 -17.55 3.35 9.15
CA GLU A 165 -17.63 4.12 7.90
C GLU A 165 -16.27 4.31 7.22
N PHE A 166 -15.22 4.54 8.01
CA PHE A 166 -13.86 4.75 7.52
C PHE A 166 -13.07 3.44 7.25
N MET A 167 -13.65 2.28 7.56
CA MET A 167 -13.03 0.96 7.40
C MET A 167 -13.93 0.03 6.59
N PRO A 168 -13.97 0.16 5.25
CA PRO A 168 -14.80 -0.69 4.41
C PRO A 168 -14.34 -2.16 4.45
N PHE A 169 -15.29 -3.08 4.58
CA PHE A 169 -15.04 -4.51 4.70
C PHE A 169 -14.21 -5.06 3.53
N TYR A 170 -14.61 -4.78 2.29
CA TYR A 170 -13.94 -5.32 1.10
C TYR A 170 -12.49 -4.85 0.99
N LEU A 171 -12.18 -3.62 1.43
CA LEU A 171 -10.81 -3.12 1.46
C LEU A 171 -9.96 -3.84 2.51
N SER A 172 -10.52 -4.05 3.70
CA SER A 172 -9.87 -4.80 4.78
C SER A 172 -9.63 -6.26 4.39
N LEU A 173 -10.61 -6.90 3.74
CA LEU A 173 -10.49 -8.27 3.24
C LEU A 173 -9.43 -8.37 2.14
N SER A 174 -9.44 -7.45 1.18
CA SER A 174 -8.44 -7.44 0.10
C SER A 174 -7.03 -7.20 0.65
N THR A 175 -6.89 -6.33 1.64
CA THR A 175 -5.60 -6.06 2.32
C THR A 175 -5.10 -7.30 3.06
N PHE A 176 -5.98 -8.00 3.78
CA PHE A 176 -5.67 -9.25 4.45
C PHE A 176 -5.21 -10.33 3.46
N LEU A 177 -5.96 -10.55 2.38
CA LEU A 177 -5.64 -11.56 1.37
C LEU A 177 -4.36 -11.22 0.62
N MET A 178 -4.17 -9.96 0.22
CA MET A 178 -2.92 -9.47 -0.37
C MET A 178 -1.73 -9.76 0.55
N SER A 179 -1.84 -9.39 1.82
CA SER A 179 -0.77 -9.59 2.81
C SER A 179 -0.49 -11.08 3.02
N ALA A 180 -1.53 -11.92 3.07
CA ALA A 180 -1.37 -13.37 3.21
C ALA A 180 -0.67 -13.98 2.00
N SER A 181 -1.06 -13.56 0.79
CA SER A 181 -0.43 -13.98 -0.46
C SER A 181 1.05 -13.59 -0.51
N PHE A 182 1.41 -12.35 -0.18
CA PHE A 182 2.81 -11.91 -0.16
C PHE A 182 3.61 -12.49 1.00
N THR A 183 2.98 -12.78 2.15
CA THR A 183 3.62 -13.54 3.24
C THR A 183 4.00 -14.93 2.76
N MET A 184 3.06 -15.65 2.12
CA MET A 184 3.32 -16.98 1.57
C MET A 184 4.40 -16.93 0.47
N TYR A 185 4.33 -15.93 -0.42
CA TYR A 185 5.34 -15.72 -1.44
C TYR A 185 6.74 -15.49 -0.84
N GLY A 186 6.86 -14.64 0.18
CA GLY A 186 8.12 -14.41 0.89
C GLY A 186 8.63 -15.66 1.62
N LEU A 187 7.75 -16.44 2.25
CA LEU A 187 8.13 -17.71 2.90
C LEU A 187 8.68 -18.72 1.89
N LEU A 188 8.03 -18.85 0.72
CA LEU A 188 8.51 -19.70 -0.36
C LEU A 188 9.82 -19.16 -0.97
N LEU A 189 10.04 -17.85 -1.03
CA LEU A 189 11.34 -17.32 -1.47
C LEU A 189 12.42 -17.36 -0.37
N ARG A 190 12.07 -17.80 0.85
CA ARG A 190 12.90 -17.67 2.06
C ARG A 190 13.40 -16.23 2.25
N ASP A 191 12.54 -15.28 1.93
CA ASP A 191 12.85 -13.87 1.91
C ASP A 191 12.26 -13.14 3.11
N PHE A 192 13.14 -12.86 4.07
CA PHE A 192 12.83 -12.13 5.29
C PHE A 192 12.19 -10.76 5.04
N PHE A 193 12.68 -10.03 4.06
CA PHE A 193 12.24 -8.66 3.79
C PHE A 193 10.85 -8.60 3.17
N ILE A 194 10.40 -9.69 2.55
CA ILE A 194 9.03 -9.83 2.03
C ILE A 194 8.11 -10.41 3.12
N TYR A 195 8.46 -11.54 3.74
CA TYR A 195 7.49 -12.24 4.58
C TYR A 195 7.19 -11.52 5.89
N VAL A 196 8.17 -10.87 6.52
CA VAL A 196 7.98 -10.22 7.84
C VAL A 196 6.98 -9.06 7.78
N PRO A 197 7.17 -8.02 6.94
CA PRO A 197 6.25 -6.91 6.92
C PRO A 197 4.87 -7.34 6.42
N ASN A 198 4.79 -8.24 5.43
CA ASN A 198 3.50 -8.77 4.99
C ASN A 198 2.81 -9.61 6.08
N GLY A 199 3.56 -10.35 6.91
CA GLY A 199 3.02 -11.08 8.05
C GLY A 199 2.43 -10.14 9.11
N ILE A 200 3.07 -9.00 9.36
CA ILE A 200 2.49 -7.92 10.18
C ILE A 200 1.20 -7.40 9.53
N GLY A 201 1.20 -7.20 8.20
CA GLY A 201 0.02 -6.84 7.42
C GLY A 201 -1.14 -7.84 7.54
N VAL A 202 -0.86 -9.15 7.61
CA VAL A 202 -1.85 -10.20 7.86
C VAL A 202 -2.49 -10.02 9.25
N ILE A 203 -1.67 -9.80 10.28
CA ILE A 203 -2.16 -9.59 11.64
C ILE A 203 -3.06 -8.35 11.69
N LEU A 204 -2.62 -7.24 11.12
CA LEU A 204 -3.41 -6.00 11.07
C LEU A 204 -4.70 -6.16 10.26
N GLY A 205 -4.64 -6.81 9.10
CA GLY A 205 -5.82 -7.10 8.29
C GLY A 205 -6.82 -7.99 9.01
N ALA A 206 -6.36 -9.00 9.76
CA ALA A 206 -7.22 -9.83 10.60
C ALA A 206 -7.87 -9.01 11.72
N MET A 207 -7.11 -8.14 12.38
CA MET A 207 -7.65 -7.21 13.40
C MET A 207 -8.71 -6.28 12.82
N GLN A 208 -8.49 -5.73 11.61
CA GLN A 208 -9.48 -4.89 10.92
C GLN A 208 -10.78 -5.66 10.64
N LEU A 209 -10.69 -6.91 10.16
CA LEU A 209 -11.85 -7.76 9.90
C LEU A 209 -12.63 -8.09 11.18
N VAL A 210 -11.93 -8.39 12.29
CA VAL A 210 -12.56 -8.65 13.60
C VAL A 210 -13.25 -7.41 14.14
N LEU A 211 -12.57 -6.25 14.10
CA LEU A 211 -13.16 -4.97 14.54
C LEU A 211 -14.39 -4.61 13.70
N TYR A 212 -14.31 -4.78 12.38
CA TYR A 212 -15.45 -4.57 11.51
C TYR A 212 -16.63 -5.49 11.89
N ALA A 213 -16.39 -6.79 12.09
CA ALA A 213 -17.45 -7.74 12.45
C ALA A 213 -18.12 -7.40 13.79
N TYR A 214 -17.34 -6.94 14.78
CA TYR A 214 -17.84 -6.53 16.09
C TYR A 214 -18.66 -5.23 16.02
N TYR A 215 -18.06 -4.16 15.48
CA TYR A 215 -18.69 -2.83 15.46
C TYR A 215 -19.80 -2.71 14.41
N SER A 216 -19.76 -3.44 13.29
CA SER A 216 -20.85 -3.44 12.29
C SER A 216 -22.15 -4.00 12.88
N ARG A 217 -22.07 -5.00 13.77
CA ARG A 217 -23.24 -5.54 14.49
C ARG A 217 -23.78 -4.54 15.52
N LYS A 218 -22.88 -3.85 16.23
CA LYS A 218 -23.24 -2.83 17.22
C LYS A 218 -23.86 -1.59 16.56
N TRP A 219 -23.28 -1.10 15.47
CA TRP A 219 -23.81 0.02 14.68
C TRP A 219 -25.25 -0.26 14.19
N LYS A 220 -25.46 -1.42 13.56
CA LYS A 220 -26.79 -1.81 13.03
C LYS A 220 -27.86 -2.00 14.11
N SER A 221 -27.47 -2.28 15.35
CA SER A 221 -28.41 -2.38 16.49
C SER A 221 -28.65 -1.04 17.18
N SER A 222 -27.85 -0.02 16.86
CA SER A 222 -27.94 1.34 17.43
C SER A 222 -28.71 2.31 16.53
N GLU A 223 -28.83 2.03 15.23
CA GLU A 223 -29.79 2.73 14.35
C GLU A 223 -31.21 2.37 14.81
N PRO A 224 -32.02 3.34 15.26
CA PRO A 224 -33.44 3.09 15.47
C PRO A 224 -34.01 2.65 14.12
N SER A 225 -34.78 1.57 14.11
CA SER A 225 -35.62 1.18 12.98
C SER A 225 -36.44 2.39 12.53
N ALA A 226 -35.91 3.16 11.59
CA ALA A 226 -36.73 4.10 10.84
C ALA A 226 -37.75 3.20 10.13
N PRO A 227 -39.06 3.35 10.40
CA PRO A 227 -40.05 2.51 9.76
C PRO A 227 -39.87 2.71 8.26
N LEU A 228 -39.76 1.58 7.55
CA LEU A 228 -40.01 1.52 6.12
C LEU A 228 -41.37 2.18 5.90
N LEU A 229 -41.35 3.44 5.47
CA LEU A 229 -42.54 4.10 4.95
C LEU A 229 -42.85 3.38 3.63
N ALA A 230 -43.96 2.64 3.71
CA ALA A 230 -44.83 2.08 2.67
C ALA A 230 -44.45 2.30 1.21
#